data_AF-A0A536G531-F1
#
_entry.id   AF-A0A536G531-F1
#
_cell.length_a   1.000
_cell.length_b   1.000
_cell.length_c   1.000
_cell.angle_alpha   90.00
_cell.angle_beta   90.00
_cell.angle_gamma   90.00
#
_symmetry.space_group_name_H-M   'P 1'
#
loop_
_entity.id
_entity.type
_entity.pdbx_description
1 polymer ?
#
loop_
_entity_poly.entity_id
_entity_poly.type
_entity_poly.pdbx_seq_one_letter_code
_entity_poly.pdbx_strand_id
1 'polypeptide(L)'
;MTRRLGRAGALALLLAVASAPAAAADEPVKTIDWTVTAPASGTVVDGAVRITVDASGGSFPLVAIAAPDLGRDGYEVRGDVRYSNVTGTGYFEMWSIFPDGGRYFSRTLATTGSMAALTGTSDWRPFELPFFLQGGVPPTRLEINVVLPGAGSVDVGRLEIARLAAGEVGRRGAWLSDQSVGAVGAIVGTSIGLLGAAIGILAGRGRGRRYVLPAMVVAIGIGLGAIALAVIAFLVGQPPAVVGLLALTGLVSVLAFGNTLPRVRRTYAEAELRRMRAMDRA
;
A
#
# COMPACT_ATOMS: atom_id res chain seq x y z
N MET A 1 -12.70 -38.27 33.41
CA MET A 1 -12.32 -36.96 33.99
C MET A 1 -10.87 -36.67 33.62
N THR A 2 -10.60 -35.47 33.09
CA THR A 2 -9.30 -34.75 33.03
C THR A 2 -8.11 -35.41 32.32
N ARG A 3 -7.26 -34.75 31.52
CA ARG A 3 -7.22 -33.48 30.75
C ARG A 3 -5.83 -33.54 30.08
N ARG A 4 -5.73 -33.09 28.81
CA ARG A 4 -4.53 -32.50 28.17
C ARG A 4 -3.31 -33.41 27.87
N LEU A 5 -3.32 -34.02 26.69
CA LEU A 5 -2.19 -34.00 25.74
C LEU A 5 -2.65 -33.12 24.58
N GLY A 6 -1.88 -32.28 23.90
CA GLY A 6 -0.44 -32.10 23.75
C GLY A 6 -0.31 -31.38 22.41
N ARG A 7 0.36 -30.22 22.41
CA ARG A 7 0.54 -29.30 21.28
C ARG A 7 1.13 -29.99 20.05
N ALA A 8 0.66 -29.66 18.83
CA ALA A 8 1.49 -29.57 17.61
C ALA A 8 0.68 -29.16 16.36
N GLY A 9 1.06 -28.04 15.75
CA GLY A 9 0.95 -27.75 14.31
C GLY A 9 -0.42 -27.25 13.79
N ALA A 10 -0.53 -26.22 12.96
CA ALA A 10 0.50 -25.43 12.30
C ALA A 10 -0.10 -24.13 11.72
N LEU A 11 0.76 -23.11 11.67
CA LEU A 11 0.84 -22.07 10.66
C LEU A 11 -0.28 -21.01 10.61
N ALA A 12 -0.30 -20.14 11.62
CA ALA A 12 -0.60 -18.74 11.35
C ALA A 12 0.56 -18.18 10.50
N LEU A 13 0.29 -17.93 9.23
CA LEU A 13 1.18 -17.17 8.36
C LEU A 13 1.16 -15.71 8.85
N LEU A 14 1.93 -15.44 9.91
CA LEU A 14 2.34 -14.10 10.30
C LEU A 14 3.12 -13.55 9.10
N LEU A 15 2.48 -12.69 8.30
CA LEU A 15 3.20 -11.71 7.52
C LEU A 15 3.88 -10.77 8.53
N ALA A 16 5.06 -11.19 9.00
CA ALA A 16 6.07 -10.27 9.44
C ALA A 16 6.50 -9.50 8.18
N VAL A 17 5.76 -8.43 7.88
CA VAL A 17 6.30 -7.35 7.08
C VAL A 17 7.44 -6.82 7.93
N ALA A 18 8.65 -7.23 7.59
CA ALA A 18 9.84 -6.58 8.09
C ALA A 18 9.65 -5.09 7.84
N SER A 19 9.51 -4.33 8.91
CA SER A 19 9.74 -2.89 8.91
C SER A 19 11.18 -2.71 8.45
N ALA A 20 11.37 -2.60 7.14
CA ALA A 20 12.61 -2.09 6.61
C ALA A 20 12.77 -0.67 7.16
N PRO A 21 13.96 -0.31 7.67
CA PRO A 21 14.20 1.01 8.20
C PRO A 21 13.87 2.04 7.12
N ALA A 22 13.40 3.22 7.55
CA ALA A 22 13.28 4.39 6.69
C ALA A 22 14.49 4.43 5.77
N ALA A 23 14.24 4.41 4.46
CA ALA A 23 15.29 4.51 3.46
C ALA A 23 16.23 5.62 3.91
N ALA A 24 17.54 5.33 3.97
CA ALA A 24 18.55 6.34 4.22
C ALA A 24 18.21 7.52 3.32
N ALA A 25 17.79 8.63 3.93
CA ALA A 25 17.31 9.77 3.21
C ALA A 25 18.47 10.21 2.30
N ASP A 26 18.29 10.08 0.99
CA ASP A 26 19.28 10.55 0.02
C ASP A 26 19.55 12.03 0.34
N GLU A 27 20.82 12.45 0.28
CA GLU A 27 21.17 13.82 0.65
C GLU A 27 20.34 14.80 -0.18
N PRO A 28 19.73 15.83 0.44
CA PRO A 28 18.91 16.75 -0.30
C PRO A 28 19.78 17.53 -1.30
N VAL A 29 19.37 17.51 -2.56
CA VAL A 29 19.96 18.32 -3.64
C VAL A 29 19.83 19.81 -3.31
N LYS A 30 18.74 20.18 -2.64
CA LYS A 30 18.50 21.55 -2.21
C LYS A 30 17.66 21.58 -0.94
N THR A 31 18.04 22.45 -0.03
CA THR A 31 17.27 22.79 1.17
C THR A 31 16.81 24.24 1.08
N ILE A 32 15.56 24.48 1.45
CA ILE A 32 14.96 25.81 1.52
C ILE A 32 14.69 26.10 2.99
N ASP A 33 15.56 26.93 3.56
CA ASP A 33 15.42 27.44 4.91
C ASP A 33 14.76 28.82 4.87
N TRP A 34 13.59 28.92 5.49
CA TRP A 34 12.77 30.13 5.48
C TRP A 34 13.34 31.26 6.33
N THR A 35 14.31 30.99 7.20
CA THR A 35 15.00 32.04 7.96
C THR A 35 15.90 32.90 7.07
N VAL A 36 16.32 32.36 5.92
CA VAL A 36 17.19 33.03 4.95
C VAL A 36 16.59 33.14 3.55
N THR A 37 15.50 32.42 3.28
CA THR A 37 14.77 32.45 2.01
C THR A 37 13.40 33.08 2.22
N ALA A 38 13.17 34.24 1.60
CA ALA A 38 11.86 34.88 1.66
C ALA A 38 10.82 34.05 0.86
N PRO A 39 9.68 33.66 1.46
CA PRO A 39 8.62 32.99 0.73
C PRO A 39 7.88 33.97 -0.17
N ALA A 40 7.31 33.48 -1.28
CA ALA A 40 6.51 34.29 -2.19
C ALA A 40 5.12 34.63 -1.61
N SER A 41 4.63 33.86 -0.64
CA SER A 41 3.37 34.08 0.09
C SER A 41 3.53 33.76 1.57
N GLY A 42 2.71 34.38 2.41
CA GLY A 42 2.73 34.17 3.86
C GLY A 42 3.81 34.96 4.58
N THR A 43 3.96 34.69 5.87
CA THR A 43 4.95 35.33 6.75
C THR A 43 5.78 34.28 7.49
N VAL A 44 7.07 34.55 7.68
CA VAL A 44 7.94 33.61 8.41
C VAL A 44 7.75 33.83 9.91
N VAL A 45 7.33 32.78 10.61
CA VAL A 45 7.14 32.74 12.08
C VAL A 45 7.84 31.48 12.60
N ASP A 46 8.77 31.65 13.53
CA ASP A 46 9.53 30.54 14.14
C ASP A 46 10.21 29.59 13.11
N GLY A 47 10.69 30.16 12.00
CA GLY A 47 11.35 29.40 10.92
C GLY A 47 10.41 28.64 9.98
N ALA A 48 9.08 28.83 10.10
CA ALA A 48 8.07 28.27 9.21
C ALA A 48 7.30 29.37 8.46
N VAL A 49 6.85 29.10 7.25
CA VAL A 49 5.97 30.01 6.50
C VAL A 49 4.53 29.80 6.97
N ARG A 50 3.95 30.83 7.58
CA ARG A 50 2.55 30.87 7.97
C ARG A 50 1.71 31.52 6.88
N ILE A 51 0.68 30.81 6.44
CA ILE A 51 -0.37 31.31 5.55
C ILE A 51 -1.69 31.21 6.31
N THR A 52 -2.39 32.33 6.45
CA THR A 52 -3.73 32.39 7.03
C THR A 52 -4.69 32.94 5.99
N VAL A 53 -5.79 32.24 5.75
CA VAL A 53 -6.77 32.57 4.71
C VAL A 53 -8.15 32.65 5.32
N ASP A 54 -8.95 33.57 4.80
CA ASP A 54 -10.38 33.67 5.10
C ASP A 54 -11.20 32.70 4.22
N ALA A 55 -12.52 32.83 4.24
CA ALA A 55 -13.42 31.91 3.54
C ALA A 55 -13.24 31.90 2.01
N SER A 56 -12.54 32.88 1.41
CA SER A 56 -12.36 32.97 -0.05
C SER A 56 -11.40 31.93 -0.63
N GLY A 57 -10.49 31.39 0.19
CA GLY A 57 -9.47 30.46 -0.27
C GLY A 57 -8.47 31.08 -1.27
N GLY A 58 -7.63 30.26 -1.87
CA GLY A 58 -6.65 30.67 -2.87
C GLY A 58 -5.54 29.66 -3.14
N SER A 59 -4.67 30.03 -4.08
CA SER A 59 -3.38 29.38 -4.31
C SER A 59 -2.27 30.33 -3.87
N PHE A 60 -1.36 29.83 -3.06
CA PHE A 60 -0.32 30.59 -2.40
C PHE A 60 1.05 30.03 -2.81
N PRO A 61 1.73 30.65 -3.79
CA PRO A 61 3.08 30.27 -4.16
C PRO A 61 4.03 30.44 -2.98
N LEU A 62 4.80 29.40 -2.69
CA LEU A 62 5.83 29.43 -1.64
C LEU A 62 7.19 29.80 -2.22
N VAL A 63 7.62 29.09 -3.26
CA VAL A 63 8.96 29.23 -3.82
C VAL A 63 9.02 28.69 -5.26
N ALA A 64 9.81 29.37 -6.09
CA ALA A 64 10.17 28.92 -7.43
C ALA A 64 11.66 28.56 -7.47
N ILE A 65 11.99 27.44 -8.10
CA ILE A 65 13.34 26.88 -8.11
C ILE A 65 13.74 26.69 -9.56
N ALA A 66 14.73 27.47 -10.00
CA ALA A 66 15.26 27.41 -11.35
C ALA A 66 16.36 26.33 -11.45
N ALA A 67 16.33 25.60 -12.56
CA ALA A 67 17.31 24.60 -13.00
C ALA A 67 17.88 23.70 -11.88
N PRO A 68 17.03 22.97 -11.13
CA PRO A 68 17.50 22.05 -10.10
C PRO A 68 18.18 20.80 -10.69
N ASP A 69 19.19 20.27 -9.98
CA ASP A 69 19.93 19.06 -10.38
C ASP A 69 19.24 17.76 -9.90
N LEU A 70 18.16 17.38 -10.59
CA LEU A 70 17.22 16.35 -10.12
C LEU A 70 17.51 14.91 -10.59
N GLY A 71 18.56 14.68 -11.41
CA GLY A 71 18.80 13.38 -12.03
C GLY A 71 17.75 13.00 -13.08
N ARG A 72 17.59 11.69 -13.37
CA ARG A 72 16.72 11.17 -14.45
C ARG A 72 15.66 10.17 -14.02
N ASP A 73 15.73 9.63 -12.80
CA ASP A 73 14.79 8.61 -12.33
C ASP A 73 13.53 9.27 -11.75
N GLY A 74 13.72 10.30 -10.95
CA GLY A 74 12.67 11.08 -10.33
C GLY A 74 13.22 11.95 -9.20
N TYR A 75 12.34 12.72 -8.59
CA TYR A 75 12.65 13.59 -7.47
C TYR A 75 11.42 13.78 -6.59
N GLU A 76 11.65 14.26 -5.39
CA GLU A 76 10.60 14.54 -4.43
C GLU A 76 10.89 15.87 -3.74
N VAL A 77 9.84 16.66 -3.57
CA VAL A 77 9.84 17.76 -2.59
C VAL A 77 9.21 17.24 -1.31
N ARG A 78 9.91 17.38 -0.19
CA ARG A 78 9.42 16.97 1.12
C ARG A 78 9.60 18.09 2.15
N GLY A 79 8.83 18.03 3.22
CA GLY A 79 8.92 18.94 4.34
C GLY A 79 7.93 18.58 5.44
N ASP A 80 7.80 19.46 6.42
CA ASP A 80 6.81 19.33 7.48
C ASP A 80 5.71 20.38 7.33
N VAL A 81 4.49 20.01 7.71
CA VAL A 81 3.33 20.90 7.70
C VAL A 81 2.54 20.76 9.00
N ARG A 82 2.08 21.90 9.53
CA ARG A 82 1.06 21.99 10.58
C ARG A 82 -0.08 22.84 10.06
N TYR A 83 -1.32 22.54 10.43
CA TYR A 83 -2.45 23.34 9.99
C TYR A 83 -3.61 23.33 10.98
N SER A 84 -4.41 24.39 10.96
CA SER A 84 -5.50 24.63 11.90
C SER A 84 -6.75 25.08 11.17
N ASN A 85 -7.87 24.43 11.46
CA ASN A 85 -9.21 24.75 10.96
C ASN A 85 -9.29 24.94 9.43
N VAL A 86 -8.52 24.17 8.66
CA VAL A 86 -8.58 24.18 7.20
C VAL A 86 -9.93 23.62 6.77
N THR A 87 -10.71 24.46 6.11
CA THR A 87 -12.02 24.10 5.54
C THR A 87 -11.86 23.63 4.10
N GLY A 88 -12.59 22.57 3.74
CA GLY A 88 -12.44 21.90 2.44
C GLY A 88 -11.14 21.08 2.34
N THR A 89 -10.77 20.72 1.11
CA THR A 89 -9.59 19.90 0.81
C THR A 89 -8.43 20.79 0.35
N GLY A 90 -7.61 21.24 1.29
CA GLY A 90 -6.34 21.89 0.99
C GLY A 90 -5.26 20.89 0.57
N TYR A 91 -4.24 21.34 -0.15
CA TYR A 91 -3.13 20.49 -0.59
C TYR A 91 -1.91 21.30 -0.96
N PHE A 92 -0.74 20.68 -0.91
CA PHE A 92 0.43 21.21 -1.62
C PHE A 92 0.35 20.84 -3.10
N GLU A 93 0.86 21.72 -3.95
CA GLU A 93 1.01 21.50 -5.37
C GLU A 93 2.42 21.87 -5.80
N MET A 94 3.08 20.95 -6.50
CA MET A 94 4.33 21.22 -7.21
C MET A 94 4.06 21.20 -8.71
N TRP A 95 4.37 22.29 -9.40
CA TRP A 95 4.48 22.31 -10.87
C TRP A 95 5.92 22.05 -11.28
N SER A 96 6.08 21.18 -12.27
CA SER A 96 7.34 20.84 -12.92
C SER A 96 7.27 21.30 -14.37
N ILE A 97 8.12 22.26 -14.73
CA ILE A 97 8.15 22.90 -16.04
C ILE A 97 9.37 22.42 -16.82
N PHE A 98 9.13 21.77 -17.94
CA PHE A 98 10.13 21.10 -18.76
C PHE A 98 10.69 22.01 -19.86
N PRO A 99 11.89 21.71 -20.40
CA PRO A 99 12.53 22.53 -21.44
C PRO A 99 11.67 22.77 -22.69
N ASP A 100 10.78 21.83 -23.01
CA ASP A 100 9.83 21.89 -24.13
C ASP A 100 8.57 22.73 -23.83
N GLY A 101 8.48 23.30 -22.62
CA GLY A 101 7.32 24.04 -22.14
C GLY A 101 6.24 23.16 -21.51
N GLY A 102 6.42 21.84 -21.47
CA GLY A 102 5.51 20.91 -20.80
C GLY A 102 5.39 21.25 -19.31
N ARG A 103 4.16 21.19 -18.77
CA ARG A 103 3.87 21.45 -17.36
C ARG A 103 3.12 20.27 -16.76
N TYR A 104 3.69 19.70 -15.71
CA TYR A 104 3.12 18.56 -14.99
C TYR A 104 3.12 18.83 -13.49
N PHE A 105 2.17 18.25 -12.76
CA PHE A 105 2.03 18.52 -11.34
C PHE A 105 2.04 17.27 -10.45
N SER A 106 2.42 17.46 -9.20
CA SER A 106 2.22 16.52 -8.09
C SER A 106 1.43 17.23 -6.99
N ARG A 107 0.50 16.53 -6.33
CA ARG A 107 -0.38 17.11 -5.28
C ARG A 107 -0.59 16.16 -4.11
N THR A 108 -0.67 16.71 -2.89
CA THR A 108 -1.02 15.94 -1.68
C THR A 108 -2.54 15.77 -1.56
N LEU A 109 -3.12 14.85 -2.33
CA LEU A 109 -4.57 14.60 -2.33
C LEU A 109 -4.97 13.23 -1.75
N ALA A 110 -4.04 12.51 -1.12
CA ALA A 110 -4.35 11.24 -0.50
C ALA A 110 -5.24 11.44 0.75
N THR A 111 -5.85 10.36 1.23
CA THR A 111 -6.64 10.39 2.47
C THR A 111 -5.77 10.26 3.72
N THR A 112 -4.59 9.63 3.60
CA THR A 112 -3.66 9.34 4.70
C THR A 112 -2.21 9.36 4.21
N GLY A 113 -1.25 9.37 5.15
CA GLY A 113 0.19 9.37 4.86
C GLY A 113 0.78 10.76 4.56
N SER A 114 2.02 10.78 4.07
CA SER A 114 2.76 12.02 3.71
C SER A 114 2.04 12.79 2.59
N MET A 115 1.39 12.10 1.67
CA MET A 115 0.61 12.74 0.60
C MET A 115 -0.83 13.11 1.03
N ALA A 116 -1.20 12.99 2.30
CA ALA A 116 -2.56 13.30 2.73
C ALA A 116 -2.93 14.77 2.54
N ALA A 117 -4.17 15.03 2.13
CA ALA A 117 -4.72 16.37 2.01
C ALA A 117 -4.75 17.12 3.36
N LEU A 118 -4.78 18.46 3.29
CA LEU A 118 -4.89 19.36 4.42
C LEU A 118 -6.36 19.63 4.67
N THR A 119 -6.91 19.08 5.76
CA THR A 119 -8.32 19.27 6.16
C THR A 119 -8.44 19.23 7.67
N GLY A 120 -9.21 20.14 8.25
CA GLY A 120 -9.36 20.28 9.69
C GLY A 120 -8.09 20.80 10.36
N THR A 121 -7.61 20.08 11.38
CA THR A 121 -6.45 20.48 12.19
C THR A 121 -5.49 19.30 12.32
N SER A 122 -4.19 19.58 12.24
CA SER A 122 -3.12 18.62 12.45
C SER A 122 -1.94 19.32 13.11
N ASP A 123 -1.30 18.65 14.06
CA ASP A 123 0.06 18.98 14.46
C ASP A 123 1.05 18.75 13.30
N TRP A 124 2.33 19.10 13.52
CA TRP A 124 3.40 18.89 12.56
C TRP A 124 3.42 17.44 12.07
N ARG A 125 3.33 17.28 10.75
CA ARG A 125 3.47 16.01 10.06
C ARG A 125 4.26 16.17 8.77
N PRO A 126 4.95 15.12 8.32
CA PRO A 126 5.66 15.17 7.04
C PRO A 126 4.68 15.25 5.88
N PHE A 127 5.12 15.87 4.79
CA PHE A 127 4.48 15.78 3.49
C PHE A 127 5.50 15.55 2.37
N GLU A 128 5.02 14.98 1.26
CA GLU A 128 5.85 14.63 0.10
C GLU A 128 5.11 14.93 -1.21
N LEU A 129 5.85 15.39 -2.22
CA LEU A 129 5.41 15.63 -3.59
C LEU A 129 6.38 14.92 -4.54
N PRO A 130 6.20 13.60 -4.76
CA PRO A 130 7.05 12.85 -5.67
C PRO A 130 6.72 13.18 -7.13
N PHE A 131 7.73 13.06 -7.99
CA PHE A 131 7.62 13.14 -9.44
C PHE A 131 8.57 12.14 -10.10
N PHE A 132 8.04 11.31 -10.99
CA PHE A 132 8.80 10.24 -11.64
C PHE A 132 9.08 10.57 -13.09
N LEU A 133 10.36 10.57 -13.45
CA LEU A 133 10.83 10.91 -14.79
C LEU A 133 10.98 9.69 -15.69
N GLN A 134 11.11 8.49 -15.12
CA GLN A 134 11.25 7.23 -15.87
C GLN A 134 12.40 7.28 -16.92
N GLY A 135 13.52 7.91 -16.56
CA GLY A 135 14.67 8.11 -17.46
C GLY A 135 14.58 9.34 -18.37
N GLY A 136 13.51 10.14 -18.24
CA GLY A 136 13.27 11.36 -19.01
C GLY A 136 14.20 12.53 -18.66
N VAL A 137 14.04 13.62 -19.42
CA VAL A 137 14.75 14.88 -19.20
C VAL A 137 14.16 15.57 -17.96
N PRO A 138 14.96 16.04 -16.99
CA PRO A 138 14.45 16.73 -15.81
C PRO A 138 13.85 18.11 -16.13
N PRO A 139 12.95 18.64 -15.28
CA PRO A 139 12.38 19.96 -15.47
C PRO A 139 13.42 21.08 -15.27
N THR A 140 13.19 22.20 -15.94
CA THR A 140 13.99 23.43 -15.81
C THR A 140 13.52 24.35 -14.69
N ARG A 141 12.31 24.13 -14.16
CA ARG A 141 11.77 24.92 -13.06
C ARG A 141 10.77 24.12 -12.25
N LEU A 142 10.84 24.26 -10.92
CA LEU A 142 9.82 23.79 -10.00
C LEU A 142 9.11 25.00 -9.36
N GLU A 143 7.80 24.91 -9.19
CA GLU A 143 7.00 25.90 -8.45
C GLU A 143 6.19 25.17 -7.38
N ILE A 144 6.43 25.50 -6.12
CA ILE A 144 5.76 24.87 -4.98
C ILE A 144 4.74 25.84 -4.41
N ASN A 145 3.52 25.35 -4.22
CA ASN A 145 2.37 26.13 -3.79
C ASN A 145 1.62 25.39 -2.68
N VAL A 146 0.90 26.15 -1.85
CA VAL A 146 -0.17 25.63 -1.00
C VAL A 146 -1.49 26.12 -1.57
N VAL A 147 -2.45 25.22 -1.75
CA VAL A 147 -3.81 25.56 -2.17
C VAL A 147 -4.74 25.32 -0.99
N LEU A 148 -5.50 26.35 -0.63
CA LEU A 148 -6.52 26.30 0.42
C LEU A 148 -7.86 26.72 -0.18
N PRO A 149 -8.87 25.84 -0.26
CA PRO A 149 -10.15 26.19 -0.89
C PRO A 149 -11.06 27.06 -0.01
N GLY A 150 -10.71 27.26 1.26
CA GLY A 150 -11.47 28.09 2.19
C GLY A 150 -10.61 28.52 3.38
N ALA A 151 -11.28 28.93 4.45
CA ALA A 151 -10.64 29.43 5.66
C ALA A 151 -9.71 28.40 6.30
N GLY A 152 -8.62 28.87 6.92
CA GLY A 152 -7.69 28.05 7.66
C GLY A 152 -6.31 28.69 7.80
N SER A 153 -5.44 28.06 8.59
CA SER A 153 -4.03 28.43 8.71
C SER A 153 -3.15 27.22 8.41
N VAL A 154 -2.07 27.43 7.66
CA VAL A 154 -1.03 26.43 7.39
C VAL A 154 0.33 27.01 7.74
N ASP A 155 1.10 26.25 8.49
CA ASP A 155 2.52 26.49 8.75
C ASP A 155 3.33 25.47 7.96
N VAL A 156 4.24 25.95 7.11
CA VAL A 156 5.11 25.13 6.27
C VAL A 156 6.54 25.23 6.81
N GLY A 157 7.06 24.11 7.30
CA GLY A 157 8.44 24.00 7.74
C GLY A 157 9.42 24.03 6.57
N ARG A 158 10.71 23.79 6.87
CA ARG A 158 11.77 23.66 5.87
C ARG A 158 11.36 22.71 4.75
N LEU A 159 11.71 23.08 3.51
CA LEU A 159 11.56 22.19 2.36
C LEU A 159 12.89 21.61 1.94
N GLU A 160 12.84 20.37 1.48
CA GLU A 160 13.96 19.65 0.91
C GLU A 160 13.57 19.08 -0.43
N ILE A 161 14.52 19.09 -1.37
CA ILE A 161 14.40 18.40 -2.63
C ILE A 161 15.42 17.28 -2.64
N ALA A 162 14.95 16.06 -2.84
CA ALA A 162 15.81 14.88 -2.95
C ALA A 162 15.59 14.19 -4.30
N ARG A 163 16.63 13.49 -4.77
CA ARG A 163 16.48 12.58 -5.91
C ARG A 163 15.74 11.33 -5.43
N LEU A 164 14.96 10.73 -6.31
CA LEU A 164 14.37 9.42 -6.07
C LEU A 164 15.26 8.38 -6.73
N ALA A 165 15.72 7.40 -5.96
CA ALA A 165 16.45 6.29 -6.53
C ALA A 165 15.52 5.44 -7.41
N ALA A 166 16.05 4.84 -8.48
CA ALA A 166 15.29 3.99 -9.41
C ALA A 166 14.42 2.89 -8.71
N GLY A 167 14.81 2.42 -7.52
CA GLY A 167 14.06 1.44 -6.73
C GLY A 167 12.95 1.99 -5.82
N GLU A 168 12.87 3.31 -5.62
CA GLU A 168 11.87 3.95 -4.75
C GLU A 168 10.59 4.35 -5.49
N VAL A 169 10.65 4.40 -6.82
CA VAL A 169 9.56 4.80 -7.72
C VAL A 169 8.28 3.95 -7.58
N GLY A 170 8.39 2.75 -6.99
CA GLY A 170 7.25 1.87 -6.68
C GLY A 170 6.95 1.66 -5.19
N ARG A 171 7.70 2.27 -4.26
CA ARG A 171 7.61 1.98 -2.81
C ARG A 171 6.74 2.96 -2.01
N ARG A 172 6.57 4.21 -2.45
CA ARG A 172 5.91 5.27 -1.67
C ARG A 172 4.46 5.45 -2.12
N GLY A 173 3.55 4.72 -1.47
CA GLY A 173 2.09 4.81 -1.70
C GLY A 173 1.32 3.53 -1.42
N ALA A 174 2.00 2.38 -1.44
CA ALA A 174 1.44 1.10 -1.05
C ALA A 174 2.48 0.32 -0.24
N TRP A 175 2.10 -0.18 0.95
CA TRP A 175 3.00 -1.03 1.75
C TRP A 175 3.32 -2.36 1.04
N LEU A 176 2.58 -2.70 -0.02
CA LEU A 176 2.99 -3.60 -1.10
C LEU A 176 2.95 -2.84 -2.43
N SER A 177 4.08 -2.74 -3.13
CA SER A 177 4.09 -2.27 -4.53
C SER A 177 3.22 -3.18 -5.42
N ASP A 178 2.70 -2.67 -6.54
CA ASP A 178 1.91 -3.47 -7.51
C ASP A 178 2.68 -4.72 -7.98
N GLN A 179 4.00 -4.60 -8.16
CA GLN A 179 4.86 -5.74 -8.51
C GLN A 179 4.98 -6.76 -7.37
N SER A 180 5.06 -6.29 -6.12
CA SER A 180 5.06 -7.16 -4.94
C SER A 180 3.72 -7.88 -4.77
N VAL A 181 2.60 -7.22 -5.06
CA VAL A 181 1.27 -7.86 -5.07
C VAL A 181 1.22 -8.99 -6.10
N GLY A 182 1.77 -8.76 -7.30
CA GLY A 182 1.89 -9.80 -8.32
C GLY A 182 2.72 -11.00 -7.85
N ALA A 183 3.89 -10.76 -7.26
CA ALA A 183 4.76 -11.82 -6.75
C ALA A 183 4.13 -12.61 -5.58
N VAL A 184 3.51 -11.93 -4.62
CA VAL A 184 2.80 -12.57 -3.50
C VAL A 184 1.60 -13.37 -4.02
N GLY A 185 0.83 -12.80 -4.95
CA GLY A 185 -0.26 -13.49 -5.62
C GLY A 185 0.20 -14.77 -6.34
N ALA A 186 1.35 -14.72 -7.02
CA ALA A 186 1.92 -15.90 -7.68
C ALA A 186 2.33 -16.99 -6.69
N ILE A 187 2.96 -16.64 -5.56
CA ILE A 187 3.35 -17.59 -4.51
C ILE A 187 2.11 -18.24 -3.89
N VAL A 188 1.12 -17.43 -3.54
CA VAL A 188 -0.15 -17.89 -2.93
C VAL A 188 -0.90 -18.78 -3.92
N GLY A 189 -1.06 -18.35 -5.17
CA GLY A 189 -1.74 -19.11 -6.21
C GLY A 189 -1.05 -20.44 -6.49
N THR A 190 0.27 -20.45 -6.59
CA THR A 190 1.05 -21.68 -6.78
C THR A 190 0.90 -22.62 -5.60
N SER A 191 0.90 -22.10 -4.36
CA SER A 191 0.71 -22.90 -3.16
C SER A 191 -0.68 -23.56 -3.12
N ILE A 192 -1.73 -22.81 -3.45
CA ILE A 192 -3.11 -23.33 -3.57
C ILE A 192 -3.17 -24.39 -4.68
N GLY A 193 -2.55 -24.14 -5.83
CA GLY A 193 -2.49 -25.08 -6.94
C GLY A 193 -1.80 -26.39 -6.58
N LEU A 194 -0.62 -26.32 -5.94
CA LEU A 194 0.14 -27.48 -5.48
C LEU A 194 -0.63 -28.29 -4.42
N LEU A 195 -1.28 -27.61 -3.48
CA LEU A 195 -2.14 -28.25 -2.49
C LEU A 195 -3.32 -28.97 -3.18
N GLY A 196 -3.97 -28.32 -4.14
CA GLY A 196 -5.05 -28.91 -4.94
C GLY A 196 -4.60 -30.15 -5.71
N ALA A 197 -3.43 -30.09 -6.35
CA ALA A 197 -2.84 -31.23 -7.06
C ALA A 197 -2.53 -32.39 -6.11
N ALA A 198 -1.92 -32.12 -4.95
CA ALA A 198 -1.63 -33.13 -3.93
C ALA A 198 -2.91 -33.81 -3.41
N ILE A 199 -3.96 -33.02 -3.15
CA ILE A 199 -5.28 -33.52 -2.75
C ILE A 199 -5.87 -34.41 -3.84
N GLY A 200 -5.81 -33.99 -5.11
CA GLY A 200 -6.28 -34.78 -6.25
C GLY A 200 -5.60 -36.14 -6.34
N ILE A 201 -4.27 -36.19 -6.22
CA ILE A 201 -3.48 -37.43 -6.27
C ILE A 201 -3.84 -38.35 -5.10
N LEU A 202 -3.91 -37.82 -3.88
CA LEU A 202 -4.22 -38.61 -2.67
C LEU A 202 -5.65 -39.16 -2.70
N ALA A 203 -6.62 -38.33 -3.12
CA ALA A 203 -8.01 -38.72 -3.27
C ALA A 203 -8.18 -39.82 -4.33
N GLY A 204 -7.52 -39.69 -5.48
CA GLY A 204 -7.54 -40.71 -6.54
C GLY A 204 -6.95 -42.06 -6.09
N ARG A 205 -5.96 -42.04 -5.21
CA ARG A 205 -5.37 -43.26 -4.60
C ARG A 205 -6.17 -43.81 -3.41
N GLY A 206 -7.21 -43.11 -2.95
CA GLY A 206 -7.96 -43.48 -1.74
C GLY A 206 -7.11 -43.49 -0.47
N ARG A 207 -6.00 -42.75 -0.42
CA ARG A 207 -5.07 -42.70 0.74
C ARG A 207 -5.12 -41.34 1.42
N GLY A 208 -4.88 -41.30 2.74
CA GLY A 208 -4.67 -40.03 3.45
C GLY A 208 -5.93 -39.22 3.79
N ARG A 209 -7.12 -39.85 3.81
CA ARG A 209 -8.41 -39.22 4.17
C ARG A 209 -8.31 -38.33 5.43
N ARG A 210 -7.62 -38.81 6.47
CA ARG A 210 -7.46 -38.12 7.76
C ARG A 210 -6.69 -36.80 7.68
N TYR A 211 -5.92 -36.57 6.62
CA TYR A 211 -5.16 -35.35 6.40
C TYR A 211 -5.79 -34.48 5.32
N VAL A 212 -6.30 -35.10 4.25
CA VAL A 212 -6.86 -34.40 3.09
C VAL A 212 -8.13 -33.64 3.45
N LEU A 213 -9.10 -34.28 4.14
CA LEU A 213 -10.36 -33.62 4.46
C LEU A 213 -10.20 -32.43 5.41
N PRO A 214 -9.41 -32.53 6.51
CA PRO A 214 -9.13 -31.36 7.34
C PRO A 214 -8.37 -30.26 6.60
N ALA A 215 -7.38 -30.60 5.77
CA ALA A 215 -6.63 -29.61 5.00
C ALA A 215 -7.53 -28.79 4.06
N MET A 216 -8.49 -29.44 3.39
CA MET A 216 -9.48 -28.74 2.57
C MET A 216 -10.36 -27.80 3.40
N VAL A 217 -10.83 -28.25 4.58
CA VAL A 217 -11.67 -27.41 5.45
C VAL A 217 -10.89 -26.22 5.99
N VAL A 218 -9.63 -26.40 6.38
CA VAL A 218 -8.74 -25.32 6.82
C VAL A 218 -8.50 -24.33 5.68
N ALA A 219 -8.23 -24.80 4.46
CA ALA A 219 -8.05 -23.93 3.30
C ALA A 219 -9.31 -23.11 2.97
N ILE A 220 -10.50 -23.70 3.09
CA ILE A 220 -11.78 -22.98 2.97
C ILE A 220 -11.91 -21.92 4.07
N GLY A 221 -11.59 -22.26 5.32
CA GLY A 221 -11.65 -21.33 6.45
C GLY A 221 -10.70 -20.13 6.28
N ILE A 222 -9.46 -20.38 5.84
CA ILE A 222 -8.49 -19.33 5.49
C ILE A 222 -9.05 -18.46 4.36
N GLY A 223 -9.65 -19.07 3.33
CA GLY A 223 -10.24 -18.34 2.21
C GLY A 223 -11.39 -17.42 2.64
N LEU A 224 -12.30 -17.89 3.50
CA LEU A 224 -13.37 -17.08 4.07
C LEU A 224 -12.83 -15.92 4.92
N GLY A 225 -11.78 -16.18 5.71
CA GLY A 225 -11.09 -15.13 6.48
C GLY A 225 -10.46 -14.05 5.58
N ALA A 226 -9.83 -14.46 4.47
CA ALA A 226 -9.28 -13.53 3.49
C ALA A 226 -10.36 -12.67 2.81
N ILE A 227 -11.54 -13.24 2.50
CA ILE A 227 -12.69 -12.47 1.98
C ILE A 227 -13.16 -11.45 3.01
N ALA A 228 -13.31 -11.83 4.28
CA ALA A 228 -13.72 -10.91 5.34
C ALA A 228 -12.71 -9.75 5.50
N LEU A 229 -11.41 -10.06 5.48
CA LEU A 229 -10.35 -9.05 5.51
C LEU A 229 -10.37 -8.14 4.28
N ALA A 230 -10.68 -8.67 3.09
CA ALA A 230 -10.81 -7.86 1.88
C ALA A 230 -11.95 -6.84 2.01
N VAL A 231 -13.08 -7.25 2.59
CA VAL A 231 -14.21 -6.34 2.87
C VAL A 231 -13.79 -5.25 3.87
N ILE A 232 -13.13 -5.62 4.96
CA ILE A 232 -12.63 -4.63 5.95
C ILE A 232 -11.64 -3.67 5.28
N ALA A 233 -10.69 -4.20 4.49
CA ALA A 233 -9.70 -3.40 3.79
C ALA A 233 -10.35 -2.41 2.82
N PHE A 234 -11.37 -2.84 2.08
CA PHE A 234 -12.16 -1.96 1.21
C PHE A 234 -12.85 -0.85 2.00
N LEU A 235 -13.49 -1.17 3.13
CA LEU A 235 -14.20 -0.19 3.97
C LEU A 235 -13.26 0.83 4.63
N VAL A 236 -12.01 0.46 4.91
CA VAL A 236 -10.99 1.33 5.50
C VAL A 236 -10.20 2.11 4.41
N GLY A 237 -10.54 1.94 3.13
CA GLY A 237 -9.89 2.66 2.02
C GLY A 237 -8.47 2.20 1.73
N GLN A 238 -8.16 0.92 1.95
CA GLN A 238 -6.87 0.34 1.60
C GLN A 238 -6.63 0.33 0.08
N PRO A 239 -5.37 0.30 -0.38
CA PRO A 239 -5.05 0.28 -1.81
C PRO A 239 -5.78 -0.84 -2.57
N PRO A 240 -6.33 -0.56 -3.77
CA PRO A 240 -7.10 -1.55 -4.55
C PRO A 240 -6.35 -2.86 -4.81
N ALA A 241 -5.03 -2.81 -4.98
CA ALA A 241 -4.20 -3.99 -5.19
C ALA A 241 -4.22 -4.94 -3.97
N VAL A 242 -4.20 -4.39 -2.74
CA VAL A 242 -4.27 -5.18 -1.49
C VAL A 242 -5.64 -5.82 -1.34
N VAL A 243 -6.71 -5.06 -1.61
CA VAL A 243 -8.08 -5.56 -1.59
C VAL A 243 -8.25 -6.68 -2.62
N GLY A 244 -7.77 -6.47 -3.85
CA GLY A 244 -7.81 -7.45 -4.93
C GLY A 244 -7.06 -8.75 -4.60
N LEU A 245 -5.87 -8.65 -4.00
CA LEU A 245 -5.09 -9.82 -3.57
C LEU A 245 -5.82 -10.67 -2.54
N LEU A 246 -6.39 -10.05 -1.50
CA LEU A 246 -7.13 -10.74 -0.45
C LEU A 246 -8.43 -11.36 -0.99
N ALA A 247 -9.18 -10.60 -1.78
CA ALA A 247 -10.44 -11.05 -2.38
C ALA A 247 -10.21 -12.23 -3.33
N LEU A 248 -9.23 -12.13 -4.22
CA LEU A 248 -8.92 -13.18 -5.19
C LEU A 248 -8.41 -14.44 -4.50
N THR A 249 -7.48 -14.30 -3.55
CA THR A 249 -6.95 -15.44 -2.76
C THR A 249 -8.07 -16.17 -2.04
N GLY A 250 -8.96 -15.41 -1.39
CA GLY A 250 -10.08 -15.95 -0.65
C GLY A 250 -11.08 -16.67 -1.57
N LEU A 251 -11.46 -16.03 -2.66
CA LEU A 251 -12.41 -16.57 -3.64
C LEU A 251 -11.87 -17.85 -4.29
N VAL A 252 -10.62 -17.84 -4.78
CA VAL A 252 -9.99 -19.01 -5.40
C VAL A 252 -9.91 -20.18 -4.41
N SER A 253 -9.50 -19.93 -3.17
CA SER A 253 -9.42 -20.98 -2.14
C SER A 253 -10.80 -21.60 -1.85
N VAL A 254 -11.82 -20.77 -1.62
CA VAL A 254 -13.17 -21.23 -1.31
C VAL A 254 -13.77 -21.98 -2.50
N LEU A 255 -13.63 -21.48 -3.72
CA LEU A 255 -14.17 -22.14 -4.90
C LEU A 255 -13.44 -23.46 -5.22
N ALA A 256 -12.10 -23.45 -5.19
CA ALA A 256 -11.30 -24.64 -5.52
C ALA A 256 -11.57 -25.80 -4.56
N PHE A 257 -11.56 -25.54 -3.25
CA PHE A 257 -11.73 -26.59 -2.24
C PHE A 257 -13.19 -26.82 -1.86
N GLY A 258 -14.02 -25.78 -1.83
CA GLY A 258 -15.44 -25.89 -1.49
C GLY A 258 -16.22 -26.70 -2.52
N ASN A 259 -16.01 -26.44 -3.81
CA ASN A 259 -16.72 -27.18 -4.87
C ASN A 259 -16.26 -28.64 -4.98
N THR A 260 -15.00 -28.94 -4.64
CA THR A 260 -14.44 -30.29 -4.77
C THR A 260 -14.61 -31.15 -3.50
N LEU A 261 -14.81 -30.54 -2.33
CA LEU A 261 -14.93 -31.25 -1.06
C LEU A 261 -16.03 -32.34 -1.04
N PRO A 262 -17.26 -32.11 -1.54
CA PRO A 262 -18.28 -33.15 -1.57
C PRO A 262 -17.86 -34.34 -2.43
N ARG A 263 -17.21 -34.08 -3.57
CA ARG A 263 -16.73 -35.11 -4.50
C ARG A 263 -15.63 -35.95 -3.85
N VAL A 264 -14.63 -35.30 -3.25
CA VAL A 264 -13.53 -35.98 -2.55
C VAL A 264 -14.04 -36.84 -1.39
N ARG A 265 -15.02 -36.35 -0.61
CA ARG A 265 -15.66 -37.13 0.46
C ARG A 265 -16.31 -38.41 -0.08
N ARG A 266 -17.04 -38.33 -1.20
CA ARG A 266 -17.66 -39.50 -1.84
C ARG A 266 -16.62 -40.52 -2.31
N THR A 267 -15.55 -40.07 -2.98
CA THR A 267 -14.48 -40.96 -3.45
C THR A 267 -13.80 -41.72 -2.32
N TYR A 268 -13.54 -41.08 -1.18
CA TYR A 268 -12.99 -41.77 -0.01
C TYR A 268 -13.97 -42.78 0.58
N ALA A 269 -15.27 -42.43 0.68
CA ALA A 269 -16.29 -43.35 1.17
C ALA A 269 -16.40 -44.61 0.29
N GLU A 270 -16.36 -44.45 -1.04
CA GLU A 270 -16.36 -45.57 -1.98
C GLU A 270 -15.10 -46.44 -1.88
N ALA A 271 -13.93 -45.83 -1.66
CA ALA A 271 -12.69 -46.56 -1.44
C ALA A 271 -12.73 -47.39 -0.14
N GLU A 272 -13.37 -46.87 0.91
CA GLU A 272 -13.53 -47.54 2.19
C GLU A 272 -14.53 -48.71 2.08
N LEU A 273 -15.67 -48.50 1.42
CA LEU A 273 -16.64 -49.58 1.11
C LEU A 273 -16.02 -50.70 0.27
N ARG A 274 -15.17 -50.38 -0.72
CA ARG A 274 -14.48 -51.40 -1.52
C ARG A 274 -13.51 -52.24 -0.69
N ARG A 275 -12.86 -51.67 0.32
CA ARG A 275 -12.00 -52.43 1.24
C ARG A 275 -12.80 -53.35 2.14
N MET A 276 -13.90 -52.88 2.70
CA MET A 276 -14.80 -53.70 3.53
C MET A 276 -15.30 -54.93 2.76
N ARG A 277 -15.81 -54.73 1.53
CA ARG A 277 -16.27 -55.83 0.67
C ARG A 277 -15.18 -56.83 0.27
N ALA A 278 -13.92 -56.41 0.23
CA ALA A 278 -12.80 -57.30 -0.06
C ALA A 278 -12.42 -58.14 1.18
N MET A 279 -12.56 -57.58 2.38
CA MET A 279 -12.35 -58.29 3.63
C MET A 279 -13.45 -59.31 3.94
N ASP A 280 -14.71 -59.02 3.56
CA ASP A 280 -15.84 -59.97 3.74
C ASP A 280 -15.78 -61.20 2.81
N ARG A 281 -14.92 -61.17 1.78
CA ARG A 281 -14.77 -62.26 0.78
C ARG A 281 -13.53 -63.14 1.01
N ALA A 282 -12.70 -62.81 2.00
CA ALA A 282 -11.47 -63.53 2.35
C ALA A 282 -11.67 -64.32 3.65
#